data_AF-A0A5A7NKF0-F1
#
_entry.id   AF-A0A5A7NKF0-F1
#
_cell.length_a   1.000
_cell.length_b   1.000
_cell.length_c   1.000
_cell.angle_alpha   90.00
_cell.angle_beta   90.00
_cell.angle_gamma   90.00
#
_symmetry.space_group_name_H-M   'P 1'
#
loop_
_entity.id
_entity.type
_entity.pdbx_description
1 polymer ?
#
loop_
_entity_poly.entity_id
_entity_poly.type
_entity_poly.pdbx_seq_one_letter_code
_entity_poly.pdbx_strand_id
1 'polypeptide(L)'
;MDDLLNEFLTETAESIDVVDVELVKLEQDPNNKEVLDNIFRLVHTIKGTCGFLGLPRLESVAHASENVLGKFRDGELSVTPSAVTVVLESLDRIKEILSGLEATEQEPEGDDGPLIGKLDQIAEGGEPEAAAKPASEPDLEIVPTLGRALKPGEVALDELERAFMEAPGPDDDVAANDDGQAVSAGNESAGGRLYERAGGDDTIAVMAHLLAKRLPRHAKLGSFFEGIDDNLRQAKFSGLLTSLFKDDENAANNVMASIISVPGFGHEEFDLFAAEAKAVFEEVRLANDVRDDAAMCLELIRDAALEGSRKNAPSQKETKAAAGAANEDAARGGSVEKRTSQSIRVSVDLLEDLMNMVSELVLTRNQLLQMVREKEDNEFTVPIQRLSQTTTELQEGVMKTRMQPIGNAWAKLPRIVRDLAVDLDKKIELDMRGAETELDRQVLELIKDPLTHMVRNSADHGIETPAERVAMGKPDHGTIVLNAFHEGGHIIIEIRDDGRGIAANKIRKKALEKGLATDAELDDMSEAQIQKFVFHAGFSTAAAVTSVSGRGVGMDVVRTNIEKIGGTIDMTSVEGKGTTFQIKIR
;
A
#
# COMPACT_ATOMS: atom_id res chain seq x y z
N MET A 1 -13.62 2.08 21.86
CA MET A 1 -12.76 0.90 21.67
C MET A 1 -11.55 1.00 22.59
N ASP A 2 -11.26 -0.07 23.32
CA ASP A 2 -10.06 -0.19 24.16
C ASP A 2 -8.80 -0.06 23.29
N ASP A 3 -7.84 0.78 23.67
CA ASP A 3 -6.62 1.04 22.87
C ASP A 3 -5.86 -0.26 22.57
N LEU A 4 -5.91 -1.20 23.52
CA LEU A 4 -5.33 -2.54 23.42
C LEU A 4 -6.04 -3.41 22.37
N LEU A 5 -7.36 -3.27 22.22
CA LEU A 5 -8.16 -4.02 21.25
C LEU A 5 -7.90 -3.50 19.83
N ASN A 6 -7.78 -2.18 19.64
CA ASN A 6 -7.41 -1.57 18.37
C ASN A 6 -6.02 -2.02 17.87
N GLU A 7 -5.03 -2.03 18.78
CA GLU A 7 -3.68 -2.52 18.47
C GLU A 7 -3.72 -4.00 18.06
N PHE A 8 -4.47 -4.82 18.80
CA PHE A 8 -4.66 -6.23 18.46
C PHE A 8 -5.35 -6.46 17.11
N LEU A 9 -6.43 -5.72 16.81
CA LEU A 9 -7.14 -5.83 15.53
C LEU A 9 -6.20 -5.52 14.36
N THR A 10 -5.41 -4.46 14.49
CA THR A 10 -4.44 -4.04 13.47
C THR A 10 -3.32 -5.07 13.30
N GLU A 11 -2.68 -5.49 14.41
CA GLU A 11 -1.56 -6.45 14.36
C GLU A 11 -2.00 -7.83 13.84
N THR A 12 -3.21 -8.26 14.22
CA THR A 12 -3.76 -9.55 13.79
C THR A 12 -4.13 -9.52 12.31
N ALA A 13 -4.77 -8.45 11.82
CA ALA A 13 -5.08 -8.30 10.40
C ALA A 13 -3.81 -8.32 9.54
N GLU A 14 -2.77 -7.57 9.92
CA GLU A 14 -1.46 -7.59 9.24
C GLU A 14 -0.83 -8.99 9.27
N SER A 15 -0.88 -9.67 10.42
CA SER A 15 -0.32 -11.01 10.56
C SER A 15 -1.02 -12.03 9.67
N ILE A 16 -2.35 -11.96 9.54
CA ILE A 16 -3.11 -12.87 8.67
C ILE A 16 -2.78 -12.62 7.19
N ASP A 17 -2.64 -11.37 6.75
CA ASP A 17 -2.28 -11.07 5.37
C ASP A 17 -0.89 -11.62 5.00
N VAL A 18 0.06 -11.59 5.94
CA VAL A 18 1.36 -12.26 5.77
C VAL A 18 1.20 -13.78 5.72
N VAL A 19 0.38 -14.36 6.61
CA VAL A 19 0.14 -15.81 6.63
C VAL A 19 -0.51 -16.29 5.33
N ASP A 20 -1.45 -15.54 4.76
CA ASP A 20 -2.11 -15.88 3.49
C ASP A 20 -1.10 -16.02 2.35
N VAL A 21 -0.18 -15.06 2.22
CA VAL A 21 0.85 -15.08 1.18
C VAL A 21 1.82 -16.24 1.40
N GLU A 22 2.24 -16.47 2.64
CA GLU A 22 3.17 -17.55 2.98
C GLU A 22 2.53 -18.94 2.82
N LEU A 23 1.24 -19.12 3.11
CA LEU A 23 0.52 -20.37 2.87
C LEU A 23 0.42 -20.73 1.38
N VAL A 24 0.27 -19.73 0.50
CA VAL A 24 0.31 -19.96 -0.95
C VAL A 24 1.71 -20.41 -1.40
N LYS A 25 2.77 -19.85 -0.82
CA LYS A 25 4.15 -20.32 -1.08
C LYS A 25 4.36 -21.74 -0.56
N LEU A 26 3.80 -22.06 0.61
CA LEU A 26 3.87 -23.40 1.20
C LEU A 26 3.15 -24.45 0.33
N GLU A 27 2.07 -24.07 -0.36
CA GLU A 27 1.40 -24.95 -1.33
C GLU A 27 2.32 -25.29 -2.52
N GLN A 28 3.12 -24.33 -2.98
CA GLN A 28 4.05 -24.50 -4.10
C GLN A 28 5.34 -25.23 -3.70
N ASP A 29 5.82 -25.00 -2.47
CA ASP A 29 7.00 -25.65 -1.90
C ASP A 29 6.70 -26.24 -0.50
N PRO A 30 6.07 -27.43 -0.45
CA PRO A 30 5.63 -28.09 0.79
C PRO A 30 6.73 -28.39 1.82
N ASN A 31 8.00 -28.39 1.41
CA ASN A 31 9.14 -28.73 2.26
C ASN A 31 9.89 -27.50 2.79
N ASN A 32 9.37 -26.29 2.54
CA ASN A 32 10.02 -25.06 2.95
C ASN A 32 9.85 -24.80 4.46
N LYS A 33 10.85 -25.21 5.24
CA LYS A 33 10.84 -25.07 6.71
C LYS A 33 10.80 -23.62 7.18
N GLU A 34 11.47 -22.70 6.47
CA GLU A 34 11.49 -21.29 6.87
C GLU A 34 10.09 -20.66 6.76
N VAL A 35 9.35 -21.00 5.70
CA VAL A 35 7.96 -20.59 5.49
C VAL A 35 7.05 -21.16 6.58
N LEU A 36 7.17 -22.46 6.87
CA LEU A 36 6.41 -23.13 7.94
C LEU A 36 6.66 -22.51 9.32
N ASP A 37 7.93 -22.27 9.68
CA ASP A 37 8.30 -21.68 10.97
C ASP A 37 7.75 -20.25 11.12
N ASN A 38 7.76 -19.47 10.05
CA ASN A 38 7.21 -18.12 10.06
C ASN A 38 5.68 -18.14 10.22
N ILE A 39 4.97 -18.97 9.44
CA ILE A 39 3.51 -19.14 9.55
C ILE A 39 3.12 -19.58 10.96
N PHE A 40 3.79 -20.61 11.49
CA PHE A 40 3.52 -21.13 12.82
C PHE A 40 3.69 -20.05 13.88
N ARG A 41 4.79 -19.28 13.83
CA ARG A 41 5.03 -18.20 14.79
C ARG A 41 3.91 -17.14 14.77
N LEU A 42 3.47 -16.73 13.59
CA LEU A 42 2.41 -15.72 13.45
C LEU A 42 1.09 -16.22 14.03
N VAL A 43 0.66 -17.43 13.68
CA VAL A 43 -0.57 -18.04 14.21
C VAL A 43 -0.48 -18.27 15.72
N HIS A 44 0.68 -18.70 16.22
CA HIS A 44 0.93 -18.86 17.65
C HIS A 44 0.79 -17.53 18.42
N THR A 45 1.35 -16.44 17.87
CA THR A 45 1.19 -15.10 18.45
C THR A 45 -0.27 -14.68 18.48
N ILE A 46 -1.01 -14.86 17.38
CA ILE A 46 -2.45 -14.55 17.32
C ILE A 46 -3.19 -15.29 18.43
N LYS A 47 -3.02 -16.61 18.56
CA LYS A 47 -3.64 -17.39 19.65
C LYS A 47 -3.27 -16.84 21.03
N GLY A 48 -1.99 -16.56 21.25
CA GLY A 48 -1.48 -16.05 22.52
C GLY A 48 -2.15 -14.73 22.94
N THR A 49 -2.30 -13.80 21.99
CA THR A 49 -2.95 -12.51 22.26
C THR A 49 -4.46 -12.66 22.47
N CYS A 50 -5.12 -13.60 21.78
CA CYS A 50 -6.55 -13.90 22.01
C CYS A 50 -6.84 -14.38 23.42
N GLY A 51 -6.00 -15.30 23.94
CA GLY A 51 -6.14 -15.80 25.30
C GLY A 51 -5.90 -14.73 26.36
N PHE A 52 -5.05 -13.74 26.07
CA PHE A 52 -4.83 -12.59 26.94
C PHE A 52 -6.02 -11.61 26.96
N LEU A 53 -6.62 -11.37 25.79
CA LEU A 53 -7.77 -10.45 25.64
C LEU A 53 -9.12 -11.07 26.02
N GLY A 54 -9.16 -12.38 26.28
CA GLY A 54 -10.40 -13.09 26.62
C GLY A 54 -11.34 -13.23 25.43
N LEU A 55 -10.80 -13.57 24.26
CA LEU A 55 -11.53 -13.81 23.01
C LEU A 55 -11.61 -15.32 22.72
N PRO A 56 -12.47 -16.07 23.43
CA PRO A 56 -12.44 -17.54 23.43
C PRO A 56 -12.82 -18.16 22.08
N ARG A 57 -13.68 -17.51 21.28
CA ARG A 57 -14.10 -18.04 19.99
C ARG A 57 -12.93 -17.95 19.00
N LEU A 58 -12.28 -16.80 18.92
CA LEU A 58 -11.12 -16.57 18.06
C LEU A 58 -9.91 -17.42 18.50
N GLU A 59 -9.68 -17.54 19.81
CA GLU A 59 -8.65 -18.43 20.37
C GLU A 59 -8.86 -19.89 19.93
N SER A 60 -10.11 -20.37 19.94
CA SER A 60 -10.42 -21.76 19.58
C SER A 60 -10.10 -22.07 18.11
N VAL A 61 -10.43 -21.14 17.20
CA VAL A 61 -10.11 -21.31 15.76
C VAL A 61 -8.60 -21.23 15.54
N ALA A 62 -7.93 -20.22 16.11
CA ALA A 62 -6.47 -20.05 15.97
C ALA A 62 -5.69 -21.25 16.52
N HIS A 63 -6.14 -21.83 17.63
CA HIS A 63 -5.53 -23.02 18.23
C HIS A 63 -5.67 -24.26 17.33
N ALA A 64 -6.85 -24.49 16.74
CA ALA A 64 -7.06 -25.61 15.82
C ALA A 64 -6.13 -25.51 14.59
N SER A 65 -5.97 -24.29 14.04
CA SER A 65 -5.06 -24.02 12.92
C SER A 65 -3.59 -24.23 13.32
N GLU A 66 -3.20 -23.75 14.50
CA GLU A 66 -1.85 -23.94 15.04
C GLU A 66 -1.48 -25.42 15.18
N ASN A 67 -2.43 -26.26 15.63
CA ASN A 67 -2.18 -27.70 15.81
C ASN A 67 -1.86 -28.40 14.48
N VAL A 68 -2.57 -28.07 13.41
CA VAL A 68 -2.29 -28.59 12.06
C VAL A 68 -0.91 -28.12 11.58
N LEU A 69 -0.65 -26.81 11.70
CA LEU A 69 0.63 -26.21 11.29
C LEU A 69 1.83 -26.75 12.07
N GLY A 70 1.65 -27.03 13.36
CA GLY A 70 2.66 -27.65 14.22
C GLY A 70 3.05 -29.03 13.71
N LYS A 71 2.08 -29.85 13.29
CA LYS A 71 2.36 -31.19 12.73
C LYS A 71 3.05 -31.14 11.37
N PHE A 72 2.76 -30.13 10.55
CA PHE A 72 3.53 -29.89 9.33
C PHE A 72 4.98 -29.50 9.64
N ARG A 73 5.18 -28.57 10.60
CA ARG A 73 6.51 -28.11 11.01
C ARG A 73 7.36 -29.25 11.59
N ASP A 74 6.76 -30.08 12.44
CA ASP A 74 7.45 -31.17 13.13
C ASP A 74 7.65 -32.40 12.22
N GLY A 75 7.07 -32.38 11.01
CA GLY A 75 7.20 -33.43 10.00
C GLY A 75 6.36 -34.67 10.30
N GLU A 76 5.41 -34.58 11.24
CA GLU A 76 4.49 -35.65 11.60
C GLU A 76 3.38 -35.83 10.56
N LEU A 77 3.03 -34.75 9.86
CA LEU A 77 2.02 -34.71 8.81
C LEU A 77 2.60 -34.11 7.53
N SER A 78 2.28 -34.71 6.38
CA SER A 78 2.67 -34.15 5.08
C SER A 78 1.72 -33.02 4.68
N VAL A 79 2.27 -31.92 4.17
CA VAL A 79 1.49 -30.80 3.65
C VAL A 79 0.78 -31.24 2.36
N THR A 80 -0.56 -31.14 2.34
CA THR A 80 -1.39 -31.45 1.15
C THR A 80 -2.24 -30.24 0.76
N PRO A 81 -2.62 -30.09 -0.52
CA PRO A 81 -3.48 -28.99 -0.96
C PRO A 81 -4.82 -28.94 -0.20
N SER A 82 -5.39 -30.12 0.11
CA SER A 82 -6.63 -30.24 0.88
C SER A 82 -6.47 -29.69 2.30
N ALA A 83 -5.34 -29.98 2.96
CA ALA A 83 -5.09 -29.51 4.31
C ALA A 83 -4.76 -28.01 4.36
N VAL A 84 -3.99 -27.51 3.39
CA VAL A 84 -3.74 -26.06 3.24
C VAL A 84 -5.05 -25.30 3.01
N THR A 85 -5.98 -25.87 2.22
CA THR A 85 -7.30 -25.25 1.99
C THR A 85 -8.09 -25.08 3.28
N VAL A 86 -8.12 -26.10 4.16
CA VAL A 86 -8.84 -26.00 5.44
C VAL A 86 -8.15 -25.03 6.40
N VAL A 87 -6.81 -24.93 6.37
CA VAL A 87 -6.09 -23.89 7.12
C VAL A 87 -6.44 -22.49 6.59
N LEU A 88 -6.57 -22.29 5.28
CA LEU A 88 -7.04 -21.02 4.72
C LEU A 88 -8.50 -20.70 5.13
N GLU A 89 -9.40 -21.70 5.12
CA GLU A 89 -10.78 -21.53 5.63
C GLU A 89 -10.79 -21.04 7.09
N SER A 90 -9.82 -21.49 7.91
CA SER A 90 -9.68 -21.04 9.29
C SER A 90 -9.24 -19.58 9.41
N LEU A 91 -8.36 -19.09 8.52
CA LEU A 91 -7.94 -17.70 8.50
C LEU A 91 -9.07 -16.78 8.02
N ASP A 92 -9.84 -17.22 7.03
CA ASP A 92 -11.05 -16.53 6.58
C ASP A 92 -12.07 -16.40 7.73
N ARG A 93 -12.26 -17.47 8.52
CA ARG A 93 -13.12 -17.42 9.71
C ARG A 93 -12.57 -16.47 10.78
N ILE A 94 -11.25 -16.44 11.01
CA ILE A 94 -10.65 -15.46 11.92
C ILE A 94 -10.92 -14.02 11.44
N LYS A 95 -10.75 -13.74 10.15
CA LYS A 95 -11.06 -12.43 9.54
C LYS A 95 -12.52 -12.03 9.76
N GLU A 96 -13.46 -12.97 9.57
CA GLU A 96 -14.88 -12.75 9.83
C GLU A 96 -15.15 -12.35 11.29
N ILE A 97 -14.53 -13.05 12.25
CA ILE A 97 -14.69 -12.76 13.68
C ILE A 97 -14.08 -11.38 14.02
N LEU A 98 -12.90 -11.05 13.47
CA LEU A 98 -12.25 -9.75 13.67
C LEU A 98 -13.11 -8.59 13.17
N SER A 99 -13.73 -8.71 11.99
CA SER A 99 -14.64 -7.67 11.48
C SER A 99 -15.88 -7.48 12.37
N GLY A 100 -16.41 -8.55 12.96
CA GLY A 100 -17.48 -8.46 13.95
C GLY A 100 -17.04 -7.78 15.25
N LEU A 101 -15.83 -8.11 15.71
CA LEU A 101 -15.19 -7.54 16.90
C LEU A 101 -14.89 -6.04 16.73
N GLU A 102 -14.45 -5.61 15.56
CA GLU A 102 -14.25 -4.20 15.22
C GLU A 102 -15.58 -3.42 15.22
N ALA A 103 -16.66 -4.00 14.69
CA ALA A 103 -17.95 -3.32 14.62
C ALA A 103 -18.69 -3.23 15.96
N THR A 104 -18.51 -4.23 16.84
CA THR A 104 -19.36 -4.39 18.03
C THR A 104 -18.59 -4.43 19.37
N GLU A 105 -17.26 -4.36 19.33
CA GLU A 105 -16.35 -4.57 20.46
C GLU A 105 -16.56 -5.91 21.19
N GLN A 106 -17.30 -6.86 20.57
CA GLN A 106 -17.58 -8.19 21.08
C GLN A 106 -17.45 -9.23 19.97
N GLU A 107 -17.10 -10.46 20.33
CA GLU A 107 -17.08 -11.54 19.35
C GLU A 107 -18.51 -11.75 18.80
N PRO A 108 -18.71 -11.82 17.46
CA PRO A 108 -20.01 -12.11 16.89
C PRO A 108 -20.52 -13.48 17.39
N GLU A 109 -21.83 -13.65 17.45
CA GLU A 109 -22.42 -14.97 17.72
C GLU A 109 -22.16 -15.93 16.54
N GLY A 110 -21.88 -17.20 16.83
CA GLY A 110 -21.69 -18.24 15.81
C GLY A 110 -21.08 -19.53 16.34
N ASP A 111 -21.03 -20.55 15.48
CA ASP A 111 -20.47 -21.87 15.80
C ASP A 111 -19.39 -22.23 14.77
N ASP A 112 -18.16 -22.40 15.26
CA ASP A 112 -16.99 -22.80 14.46
C ASP A 112 -16.64 -24.29 14.65
N GLY A 113 -17.41 -25.03 15.46
CA GLY A 113 -17.22 -26.44 15.74
C GLY A 113 -17.04 -27.32 14.49
N PRO A 114 -17.82 -27.14 13.40
CA PRO A 114 -17.63 -27.90 12.17
C PRO A 114 -16.26 -27.69 11.51
N LEU A 115 -15.73 -26.47 11.56
CA LEU A 115 -14.42 -26.12 10.98
C LEU A 115 -13.28 -26.62 11.87
N ILE A 116 -13.40 -26.42 13.18
CA ILE A 116 -12.46 -26.95 14.18
C ILE A 116 -12.38 -28.47 14.05
N GLY A 117 -13.51 -29.16 13.92
CA GLY A 117 -13.54 -30.61 13.73
C GLY A 117 -12.80 -31.09 12.47
N LYS A 118 -12.87 -30.35 11.35
CA LYS A 118 -12.08 -30.65 10.15
C LYS A 118 -10.57 -30.47 10.39
N LEU A 119 -10.19 -29.40 11.08
CA LEU A 119 -8.78 -29.13 11.42
C LEU A 119 -8.23 -30.21 12.36
N ASP A 120 -9.00 -30.61 13.36
CA ASP A 120 -8.63 -31.68 14.29
C ASP A 120 -8.49 -33.03 13.57
N GLN A 121 -9.41 -33.35 12.65
CA GLN A 121 -9.32 -34.56 11.83
C GLN A 121 -8.03 -34.58 10.99
N ILE A 122 -7.68 -33.45 10.37
CA ILE A 122 -6.43 -33.29 9.62
C ILE A 122 -5.24 -33.46 10.55
N ALA A 123 -5.26 -32.83 11.72
CA ALA A 123 -4.19 -32.95 12.70
C ALA A 123 -4.00 -34.42 13.11
N GLU A 124 -5.06 -35.19 13.33
CA GLU A 124 -4.99 -36.62 13.66
C GLU A 124 -4.52 -37.52 12.50
N GLY A 125 -4.25 -36.95 11.32
CA GLY A 125 -3.80 -37.69 10.13
C GLY A 125 -4.94 -38.29 9.31
N GLY A 126 -6.18 -37.86 9.55
CA GLY A 126 -7.31 -38.18 8.71
C GLY A 126 -7.27 -37.37 7.42
N GLU A 127 -7.55 -38.01 6.28
CA GLU A 127 -7.88 -37.27 5.06
C GLU A 127 -9.23 -36.57 5.27
N PRO A 128 -9.36 -35.28 4.95
CA PRO A 128 -10.66 -34.61 4.99
C PRO A 128 -11.59 -35.38 4.05
N GLU A 129 -12.74 -35.81 4.56
CA GLU A 129 -13.74 -36.52 3.78
C GLU A 129 -14.09 -35.64 2.57
N ALA A 130 -13.63 -36.04 1.38
CA ALA A 130 -13.91 -35.35 0.14
C ALA A 130 -15.43 -35.20 0.08
N ALA A 131 -15.90 -33.95 0.08
CA ALA A 131 -17.31 -33.64 -0.04
C ALA A 131 -17.87 -34.48 -1.19
N ALA A 132 -18.67 -35.48 -0.84
CA ALA A 132 -19.31 -36.33 -1.80
C ALA A 132 -20.07 -35.41 -2.77
N LYS A 133 -19.80 -35.58 -4.07
CA LYS A 133 -20.60 -34.98 -5.14
C LYS A 133 -22.07 -35.03 -4.72
N PRO A 134 -22.84 -33.93 -4.74
CA PRO A 134 -24.28 -34.05 -4.65
C PRO A 134 -24.71 -34.79 -5.91
N ALA A 135 -25.07 -36.06 -5.74
CA ALA A 135 -25.87 -36.79 -6.68
C ALA A 135 -27.20 -36.05 -6.81
N SER A 136 -27.63 -35.88 -8.06
CA SER A 136 -28.94 -35.44 -8.50
C SER A 136 -30.08 -35.85 -7.56
N GLU A 137 -30.84 -34.88 -7.04
CA GLU A 137 -32.16 -35.08 -6.46
C GLU A 137 -33.06 -33.84 -6.73
N PRO A 138 -34.39 -34.01 -6.65
CA PRO A 138 -35.34 -33.58 -7.69
C PRO A 138 -36.10 -32.28 -7.36
N ASP A 139 -36.84 -31.81 -8.38
CA ASP A 139 -37.81 -30.70 -8.34
C ASP A 139 -38.48 -30.51 -6.98
N LEU A 140 -38.14 -29.42 -6.30
CA LEU A 140 -38.96 -28.79 -5.27
C LEU A 140 -39.28 -27.37 -5.76
N GLU A 141 -40.54 -27.16 -6.12
CA GLU A 141 -41.11 -25.83 -6.35
C GLU A 141 -40.99 -24.99 -5.07
N ILE A 142 -40.12 -23.97 -5.11
CA ILE A 142 -40.09 -22.90 -4.11
C ILE A 142 -40.73 -21.67 -4.72
N VAL A 143 -41.88 -21.31 -4.17
CA VAL A 143 -42.64 -20.08 -4.46
C VAL A 143 -41.80 -18.86 -4.03
N PRO A 144 -41.62 -17.83 -4.87
CA PRO A 144 -40.85 -16.65 -4.48
C PRO A 144 -41.73 -15.70 -3.68
N THR A 145 -41.41 -15.48 -2.40
CA THR A 145 -41.85 -14.29 -1.66
C THR A 145 -40.68 -13.32 -1.53
N LEU A 146 -40.68 -12.33 -2.42
CA LEU A 146 -39.89 -11.11 -2.33
C LEU A 146 -40.33 -10.26 -1.13
N GLY A 147 -39.36 -9.57 -0.51
CA GLY A 147 -39.56 -8.36 0.27
C GLY A 147 -39.91 -8.58 1.73
N ARG A 148 -38.94 -8.33 2.62
CA ARG A 148 -39.26 -8.10 4.03
C ARG A 148 -40.05 -6.80 4.14
N ALA A 149 -41.22 -6.85 4.77
CA ALA A 149 -42.01 -5.67 5.09
C ALA A 149 -41.29 -4.77 6.13
N LEU A 150 -41.33 -3.45 5.89
CA LEU A 150 -40.85 -2.42 6.80
C LEU A 150 -41.62 -2.47 8.13
N LYS A 151 -40.91 -2.29 9.25
CA LYS A 151 -41.55 -2.18 10.57
C LYS A 151 -42.24 -0.82 10.73
N PRO A 152 -43.28 -0.68 11.59
CA PRO A 152 -43.93 0.60 11.82
C PRO A 152 -42.93 1.65 12.31
N GLY A 153 -42.67 2.68 11.48
CA GLY A 153 -41.73 3.78 11.77
C GLY A 153 -40.42 3.75 10.96
N GLU A 154 -40.15 2.68 10.19
CA GLU A 154 -39.05 2.69 9.21
C GLU A 154 -39.49 3.40 7.92
N VAL A 155 -38.71 4.39 7.52
CA VAL A 155 -38.92 5.19 6.29
C VAL A 155 -38.14 4.51 5.16
N ALA A 156 -38.75 4.38 3.97
CA ALA A 156 -38.09 3.73 2.83
C ALA A 156 -36.89 4.55 2.34
N LEU A 157 -35.85 3.89 1.82
CA LEU A 157 -34.63 4.54 1.31
C LEU A 157 -34.95 5.64 0.29
N ASP A 158 -35.92 5.40 -0.60
CA ASP A 158 -36.34 6.34 -1.64
C ASP A 158 -36.92 7.65 -1.07
N GLU A 159 -37.45 7.62 0.16
CA GLU A 159 -38.05 8.77 0.84
C GLU A 159 -37.00 9.56 1.64
N LEU A 160 -35.98 8.87 2.18
CA LEU A 160 -34.77 9.49 2.76
C LEU A 160 -33.93 10.20 1.68
N GLU A 161 -33.80 9.60 0.50
CA GLU A 161 -33.06 10.17 -0.62
C GLU A 161 -33.79 11.41 -1.19
N ARG A 162 -35.13 11.40 -1.18
CA ARG A 162 -35.94 12.59 -1.51
C ARG A 162 -35.80 13.72 -0.49
N ALA A 163 -35.83 13.40 0.80
CA ALA A 163 -35.69 14.40 1.86
C ALA A 163 -34.29 15.05 1.86
N PHE A 164 -33.25 14.29 1.46
CA PHE A 164 -31.90 14.80 1.28
C PHE A 164 -31.80 15.76 0.07
N MET A 165 -32.49 15.46 -1.03
CA MET A 165 -32.49 16.28 -2.24
C MET A 165 -33.38 17.53 -2.16
N GLU A 166 -34.36 17.56 -1.26
CA GLU A 166 -35.25 18.70 -1.03
C GLU A 166 -34.76 19.66 0.09
N ALA A 167 -33.69 19.31 0.80
CA ALA A 167 -33.08 20.20 1.79
C ALA A 167 -32.35 21.37 1.10
N PRO A 168 -32.63 22.64 1.44
CA PRO A 168 -31.85 23.77 0.96
C PRO A 168 -30.41 23.65 1.47
N GLY A 169 -29.44 23.69 0.55
CA GLY A 169 -28.01 23.75 0.89
C GLY A 169 -27.67 25.04 1.66
N PRO A 170 -26.58 25.04 2.44
CA PRO A 170 -26.21 26.21 3.21
C PRO A 170 -25.76 27.33 2.25
N ASP A 171 -26.49 28.45 2.28
CA ASP A 171 -26.08 29.68 1.61
C ASP A 171 -24.87 30.29 2.33
N ASP A 172 -23.84 30.63 1.56
CA ASP A 172 -22.78 31.55 1.96
C ASP A 172 -23.38 32.94 2.16
N ASP A 173 -23.32 33.48 3.38
CA ASP A 173 -23.18 34.92 3.59
C ASP A 173 -22.55 35.27 4.94
N VAL A 174 -21.71 36.30 4.87
CA VAL A 174 -20.75 36.78 5.87
C VAL A 174 -21.43 37.55 7.01
N ALA A 175 -21.05 37.30 8.27
CA ALA A 175 -21.10 38.34 9.31
C ALA A 175 -20.18 38.04 10.51
N ALA A 176 -19.42 39.07 10.89
CA ALA A 176 -18.58 39.16 12.08
C ALA A 176 -19.36 39.07 13.40
N ASN A 177 -18.67 38.58 14.45
CA ASN A 177 -18.63 39.04 15.85
C ASN A 177 -17.83 37.97 16.62
N ASP A 178 -16.59 38.24 17.04
CA ASP A 178 -16.24 38.74 18.39
C ASP A 178 -17.07 38.11 19.52
N ASP A 179 -16.47 37.13 20.20
CA ASP A 179 -16.48 37.08 21.66
C ASP A 179 -15.42 36.08 22.14
N GLY A 180 -14.46 36.59 22.90
CA GLY A 180 -13.40 35.81 23.50
C GLY A 180 -13.88 34.95 24.67
N GLN A 181 -13.21 33.82 24.87
CA GLN A 181 -13.06 33.24 26.20
C GLN A 181 -11.74 32.50 26.32
N ALA A 182 -10.93 33.00 27.26
CA ALA A 182 -9.65 32.45 27.68
C ALA A 182 -9.85 31.36 28.75
N VAL A 183 -9.15 30.24 28.61
CA VAL A 183 -8.85 29.23 29.64
C VAL A 183 -7.60 28.50 29.14
N SER A 184 -6.50 28.24 29.84
CA SER A 184 -6.00 28.53 31.19
C SER A 184 -4.48 28.35 31.14
N ALA A 185 -3.73 29.30 31.69
CA ALA A 185 -2.28 29.22 31.80
C ALA A 185 -1.86 28.17 32.85
N GLY A 186 -1.11 27.17 32.40
CA GLY A 186 -0.38 26.21 33.23
C GLY A 186 1.12 26.42 33.07
N ASN A 187 1.71 27.14 34.03
CA ASN A 187 3.12 27.14 34.45
C ASN A 187 4.18 26.60 33.46
N GLU A 188 4.71 27.46 32.59
CA GLU A 188 5.90 27.14 31.78
C GLU A 188 7.05 28.13 32.01
N SER A 189 8.25 27.55 32.15
CA SER A 189 9.53 28.23 32.25
C SER A 189 9.75 29.15 31.05
N ALA A 190 10.66 30.13 31.19
CA ALA A 190 11.02 31.04 30.10
C ALA A 190 11.41 30.32 28.78
N GLY A 191 11.93 29.08 28.88
CA GLY A 191 12.31 28.23 27.74
C GLY A 191 11.15 27.70 26.88
N GLY A 192 9.95 27.50 27.42
CA GLY A 192 8.78 27.12 26.60
C GLY A 192 8.37 28.24 25.63
N ARG A 193 8.50 29.50 26.09
CA ARG A 193 8.13 30.67 25.31
C ARG A 193 9.03 30.92 24.12
N LEU A 194 10.35 30.70 24.21
CA LEU A 194 11.25 30.94 23.08
C LEU A 194 11.03 29.93 21.96
N TYR A 195 10.85 28.66 22.32
CA TYR A 195 10.55 27.56 21.39
C TYR A 195 9.23 27.76 20.63
N GLU A 196 8.14 28.11 21.34
CA GLU A 196 6.85 28.41 20.69
C GLU A 196 6.94 29.65 19.79
N ARG A 197 7.63 30.70 20.25
CA ARG A 197 7.81 31.95 19.48
C ARG A 197 8.70 31.80 18.25
N ALA A 198 9.53 30.77 18.22
CA ALA A 198 10.30 30.39 17.04
C ALA A 198 9.47 29.62 15.99
N GLY A 199 8.23 29.24 16.31
CA GLY A 199 7.36 28.44 15.44
C GLY A 199 7.48 26.92 15.65
N GLY A 200 8.00 26.49 16.81
CA GLY A 200 7.99 25.09 17.22
C GLY A 200 8.84 24.15 16.34
N ASP A 201 8.46 22.87 16.31
CA ASP A 201 9.22 21.81 15.66
C ASP A 201 9.40 22.02 14.14
N ASP A 202 8.41 22.60 13.46
CA ASP A 202 8.47 22.80 12.01
C ASP A 202 9.56 23.80 11.62
N THR A 203 9.62 24.95 12.29
CA THR A 203 10.68 25.95 12.03
C THR A 203 12.05 25.38 12.40
N ILE A 204 12.14 24.62 13.49
CA ILE A 204 13.40 23.99 13.91
C ILE A 204 13.88 22.96 12.88
N ALA A 205 12.98 22.13 12.34
CA ALA A 205 13.29 21.15 11.31
C ALA A 205 13.83 21.83 10.03
N VAL A 206 13.24 22.97 9.63
CA VAL A 206 13.72 23.77 8.49
C VAL A 206 15.10 24.35 8.77
N MET A 207 15.32 24.96 9.94
CA MET A 207 16.63 25.50 10.32
C MET A 207 17.71 24.41 10.37
N ALA A 208 17.40 23.24 10.93
CA ALA A 208 18.30 22.09 11.00
C ALA A 208 18.68 21.58 9.60
N HIS A 209 17.71 21.51 8.68
CA HIS A 209 17.95 21.12 7.28
C HIS A 209 18.86 22.10 6.54
N LEU A 210 18.64 23.41 6.74
CA LEU A 210 19.46 24.46 6.14
C LEU A 210 20.90 24.39 6.65
N LEU A 211 21.11 24.22 7.96
CA LEU A 211 22.43 24.02 8.55
C LEU A 211 23.12 22.75 8.02
N ALA A 212 22.39 21.63 7.96
CA ALA A 212 22.91 20.35 7.45
C ALA A 212 23.40 20.44 6.00
N LYS A 213 22.76 21.29 5.16
CA LYS A 213 23.17 21.53 3.78
C LYS A 213 24.27 22.58 3.62
N ARG A 214 24.30 23.62 4.47
CA ARG A 214 25.24 24.75 4.37
C ARG A 214 26.64 24.41 4.89
N LEU A 215 26.72 23.83 6.09
CA LEU A 215 28.01 23.59 6.78
C LEU A 215 29.01 22.72 5.99
N PRO A 216 28.63 21.59 5.35
CA PRO A 216 29.55 20.85 4.49
C PRO A 216 30.10 21.62 3.29
N ARG A 217 29.40 22.66 2.82
CA ARG A 217 29.83 23.50 1.69
C ARG A 217 30.65 24.71 2.12
N HIS A 218 30.75 24.97 3.43
CA HIS A 218 31.46 26.11 3.96
C HIS A 218 32.98 25.89 3.87
N ALA A 219 33.70 26.85 3.28
CA ALA A 219 35.11 26.69 2.88
C ALA A 219 36.07 26.30 4.03
N LYS A 220 35.76 26.70 5.27
CA LYS A 220 36.57 26.39 6.46
C LYS A 220 35.96 25.32 7.36
N LEU A 221 34.66 25.05 7.25
CA LEU A 221 33.96 24.11 8.14
C LEU A 221 33.67 22.77 7.48
N GLY A 222 33.66 22.70 6.15
CA GLY A 222 33.21 21.54 5.40
C GLY A 222 33.96 20.25 5.75
N SER A 223 35.28 20.34 5.96
CA SER A 223 36.12 19.19 6.33
C SER A 223 35.75 18.55 7.67
N PHE A 224 35.11 19.28 8.58
CA PHE A 224 34.65 18.73 9.87
C PHE A 224 33.35 17.92 9.76
N PHE A 225 32.62 18.10 8.66
CA PHE A 225 31.34 17.44 8.43
C PHE A 225 31.38 16.43 7.26
N GLU A 226 32.58 16.14 6.76
CA GLU A 226 32.81 15.22 5.65
C GLU A 226 32.66 13.75 6.12
N GLY A 227 31.90 12.94 5.39
CA GLY A 227 31.67 11.53 5.72
C GLY A 227 30.56 11.26 6.76
N ILE A 228 29.87 12.29 7.26
CA ILE A 228 28.66 12.11 8.09
C ILE A 228 27.43 12.13 7.19
N ASP A 229 26.56 11.12 7.35
CA ASP A 229 25.29 11.01 6.64
C ASP A 229 24.39 12.26 6.82
N ASP A 230 23.70 12.67 5.75
CA ASP A 230 22.86 13.87 5.71
C ASP A 230 21.72 13.80 6.74
N ASN A 231 21.08 12.64 6.89
CA ASN A 231 19.97 12.45 7.83
C ASN A 231 20.49 12.50 9.27
N LEU A 232 21.66 11.90 9.53
CA LEU A 232 22.28 11.95 10.85
C LEU A 232 22.69 13.38 11.25
N ARG A 233 23.20 14.18 10.31
CA ARG A 233 23.50 15.61 10.56
C ARG A 233 22.25 16.42 10.83
N GLN A 234 21.21 16.24 10.02
CA GLN A 234 19.93 16.91 10.21
C GLN A 234 19.33 16.57 11.58
N ALA A 235 19.35 15.30 11.99
CA ALA A 235 18.88 14.87 13.30
C ALA A 235 19.68 15.52 14.45
N LYS A 236 21.02 15.57 14.34
CA LYS A 236 21.88 16.21 15.34
C LYS A 236 21.64 17.72 15.44
N PHE A 237 21.50 18.43 14.32
CA PHE A 237 21.20 19.87 14.33
C PHE A 237 19.80 20.16 14.83
N SER A 238 18.82 19.30 14.52
CA SER A 238 17.47 19.39 15.07
C SER A 238 17.51 19.28 16.60
N GLY A 239 18.18 18.26 17.15
CA GLY A 239 18.35 18.11 18.60
C GLY A 239 19.07 19.29 19.27
N LEU A 240 20.09 19.86 18.62
CA LEU A 240 20.79 21.05 19.10
C LEU A 240 19.86 22.25 19.17
N LEU A 241 19.17 22.56 18.07
CA LEU A 241 18.27 23.70 17.99
C LEU A 241 17.08 23.52 18.95
N THR A 242 16.46 22.36 19.03
CA THR A 242 15.39 22.10 20.00
C THR A 242 15.84 22.35 21.43
N SER A 243 17.03 21.88 21.81
CA SER A 243 17.57 22.12 23.16
C SER A 243 17.86 23.60 23.40
N LEU A 244 18.39 24.28 22.39
CA LEU A 244 18.74 25.69 22.44
C LEU A 244 17.51 26.59 22.57
N PHE A 245 16.47 26.33 21.79
CA PHE A 245 15.22 27.09 21.80
C PHE A 245 14.35 26.77 23.03
N LYS A 246 14.52 25.60 23.66
CA LYS A 246 13.89 25.24 24.95
C LYS A 246 14.67 25.73 26.17
N ASP A 247 15.74 26.49 25.98
CA ASP A 247 16.61 26.99 27.06
C ASP A 247 17.22 25.86 27.93
N ASP A 248 17.46 24.69 27.33
CA ASP A 248 18.17 23.58 27.96
C ASP A 248 19.65 23.61 27.57
N GLU A 249 20.40 24.48 28.25
CA GLU A 249 21.83 24.65 28.02
C GLU A 249 22.61 23.34 28.16
N ASN A 250 22.23 22.47 29.11
CA ASN A 250 22.93 21.21 29.34
C ASN A 250 22.72 20.22 28.19
N ALA A 251 21.48 20.09 27.70
CA ALA A 251 21.19 19.26 26.54
C ALA A 251 21.85 19.84 25.27
N ALA A 252 21.77 21.15 25.06
CA ALA A 252 22.40 21.83 23.92
C ALA A 252 23.92 21.64 23.92
N ASN A 253 24.56 21.80 25.09
CA ASN A 253 25.99 21.53 25.30
C ASN A 253 26.38 20.10 24.90
N ASN A 254 25.63 19.11 25.37
CA ASN A 254 25.91 17.69 25.11
C ASN A 254 25.77 17.34 23.63
N VAL A 255 24.71 17.83 22.98
CA VAL A 255 24.48 17.61 21.55
C VAL A 255 25.58 18.32 20.74
N MET A 256 25.90 19.57 21.09
CA MET A 256 26.96 20.34 20.41
C MET A 256 28.33 19.67 20.55
N ALA A 257 28.68 19.19 21.75
CA ALA A 257 29.92 18.44 21.98
C ALA A 257 30.02 17.16 21.13
N SER A 258 28.90 16.50 20.85
CA SER A 258 28.82 15.33 19.96
C SER A 258 28.92 15.68 18.46
N ILE A 259 28.52 16.90 18.09
CA ILE A 259 28.67 17.41 16.72
C ILE A 259 30.13 17.76 16.44
N ILE A 260 30.81 18.39 17.40
CA ILE A 260 32.16 18.93 17.25
C ILE A 260 33.27 18.03 17.82
N SER A 261 33.00 16.74 18.01
CA SER A 261 33.97 15.75 18.53
C SER A 261 35.08 15.38 17.53
N VAL A 262 35.38 16.28 16.59
CA VAL A 262 36.33 16.09 15.50
C VAL A 262 37.65 16.82 15.84
N PRO A 263 38.82 16.19 15.65
CA PRO A 263 40.10 16.83 15.93
C PRO A 263 40.26 18.15 15.17
N GLY A 264 40.65 19.21 15.87
CA GLY A 264 40.91 20.53 15.28
C GLY A 264 39.74 21.51 15.30
N PHE A 265 38.56 21.13 15.81
CA PHE A 265 37.44 22.06 15.99
C PHE A 265 37.64 22.88 17.28
N GLY A 266 37.95 24.18 17.13
CA GLY A 266 38.25 25.10 18.23
C GLY A 266 37.28 26.29 18.30
N HIS A 267 37.70 27.33 19.03
CA HIS A 267 36.92 28.57 19.20
C HIS A 267 36.64 29.27 17.87
N GLU A 268 37.62 29.34 16.96
CA GLU A 268 37.44 29.99 15.65
C GLU A 268 36.41 29.26 14.77
N GLU A 269 36.43 27.92 14.77
CA GLU A 269 35.46 27.11 14.05
C GLU A 269 34.05 27.22 14.66
N PHE A 270 33.97 27.31 16.00
CA PHE A 270 32.70 27.52 16.68
C PHE A 270 32.08 28.87 16.31
N ASP A 271 32.88 29.95 16.29
CA ASP A 271 32.40 31.27 15.92
C ASP A 271 31.89 31.31 14.47
N LEU A 272 32.56 30.60 13.55
CA LEU A 272 32.09 30.41 12.17
C LEU A 272 30.77 29.63 12.11
N PHE A 273 30.64 28.56 12.92
CA PHE A 273 29.39 27.80 13.01
C PHE A 273 28.24 28.68 13.54
N ALA A 274 28.49 29.47 14.58
CA ALA A 274 27.51 30.39 15.15
C ALA A 274 27.09 31.47 14.13
N ALA A 275 28.01 31.95 13.29
CA ALA A 275 27.70 32.88 12.20
C ALA A 275 26.78 32.25 11.14
N GLU A 276 27.02 31.00 10.75
CA GLU A 276 26.14 30.25 9.83
C GLU A 276 24.75 30.01 10.43
N ALA A 277 24.67 29.67 11.73
CA ALA A 277 23.41 29.54 12.44
C ALA A 277 22.62 30.86 12.47
N LYS A 278 23.28 31.99 12.76
CA LYS A 278 22.67 33.33 12.72
C LYS A 278 22.15 33.67 11.31
N ALA A 279 22.89 33.31 10.26
CA ALA A 279 22.46 33.52 8.88
C ALA A 279 21.25 32.66 8.50
N VAL A 280 21.13 31.45 9.05
CA VAL A 280 19.94 30.59 8.90
C VAL A 280 18.75 31.19 9.64
N PHE A 281 18.93 31.70 10.85
CA PHE A 281 17.88 32.37 11.64
C PHE A 281 17.30 33.59 10.91
N GLU A 282 18.15 34.33 10.20
CA GLU A 282 17.72 35.45 9.36
C GLU A 282 16.99 34.98 8.10
N GLU A 283 17.45 33.92 7.44
CA GLU A 283 16.82 33.34 6.24
C GLU A 283 15.40 32.84 6.52
N VAL A 284 15.17 32.19 7.66
CA VAL A 284 13.84 31.73 8.09
C VAL A 284 12.97 32.85 8.69
N ARG A 285 13.49 34.08 8.72
CA ARG A 285 12.79 35.28 9.21
C ARG A 285 12.32 35.17 10.67
N LEU A 286 13.15 34.60 11.56
CA LEU A 286 12.89 34.65 12.99
C LEU A 286 12.75 36.12 13.45
N ALA A 287 11.81 36.35 14.37
CA ALA A 287 11.65 37.64 15.04
C ALA A 287 12.98 38.09 15.66
N ASN A 288 13.29 39.39 15.60
CA ASN A 288 14.62 39.90 15.97
C ASN A 288 15.00 39.54 17.42
N ASP A 289 14.04 39.59 18.34
CA ASP A 289 14.26 39.23 19.74
C ASP A 289 14.47 37.72 19.94
N VAL A 290 13.72 36.87 19.24
CA VAL A 290 13.92 35.41 19.22
C VAL A 290 15.30 35.04 18.65
N ARG A 291 15.73 35.76 17.62
CA ARG A 291 17.06 35.58 17.01
C ARG A 291 18.18 35.98 17.96
N ASP A 292 18.02 37.11 18.64
CA ASP A 292 19.02 37.62 19.60
C ASP A 292 19.14 36.69 20.80
N ASP A 293 18.02 36.16 21.31
CA ASP A 293 17.99 35.17 22.39
C ASP A 293 18.68 33.85 21.96
N ALA A 294 18.34 33.31 20.79
CA ALA A 294 18.99 32.10 20.26
C ALA A 294 20.50 32.29 20.00
N ALA A 295 20.88 33.46 19.50
CA ALA A 295 22.29 33.82 19.33
C ALA A 295 23.03 33.87 20.68
N MET A 296 22.40 34.38 21.74
CA MET A 296 22.96 34.41 23.08
C MET A 296 23.13 33.01 23.66
N CYS A 297 22.13 32.14 23.52
CA CYS A 297 22.22 30.73 23.95
C CYS A 297 23.36 29.98 23.24
N LEU A 298 23.59 30.23 21.95
CA LEU A 298 24.72 29.64 21.20
C LEU A 298 26.09 30.05 21.77
N GLU A 299 26.24 31.31 22.19
CA GLU A 299 27.49 31.80 22.79
C GLU A 299 27.71 31.21 24.20
N LEU A 300 26.64 31.03 24.97
CA LEU A 300 26.68 30.46 26.33
C LEU A 300 27.19 29.01 26.35
N ILE A 301 26.84 28.23 25.31
CA ILE A 301 27.27 26.82 25.21
C ILE A 301 28.69 26.63 24.65
N ARG A 302 29.35 27.69 24.14
CA ARG A 302 30.63 27.58 23.40
C ARG A 302 31.73 26.88 24.20
N ASP A 303 32.06 27.40 25.38
CA ASP A 303 33.20 26.91 26.15
C ASP A 303 32.93 25.50 26.72
N ALA A 304 31.71 25.27 27.21
CA ALA A 304 31.30 23.97 27.74
C ALA A 304 31.25 22.88 26.67
N ALA A 305 30.75 23.18 25.46
CA ALA A 305 30.73 22.24 24.34
C ALA A 305 32.15 21.88 23.87
N LEU A 306 33.07 22.85 23.79
CA LEU A 306 34.47 22.62 23.40
C LEU A 306 35.23 21.78 24.45
N GLU A 307 34.99 22.02 25.74
CA GLU A 307 35.53 21.16 26.80
C GLU A 307 34.95 19.75 26.78
N GLY A 308 33.64 19.62 26.54
CA GLY A 308 32.95 18.33 26.42
C GLY A 308 33.44 17.50 25.24
N SER A 309 33.68 18.13 24.09
CA SER A 309 34.24 17.49 22.90
C SER A 309 35.62 16.87 23.16
N ARG A 310 36.50 17.56 23.91
CA ARG A 310 37.84 17.06 24.28
C ARG A 310 37.78 15.82 25.18
N LYS A 311 36.73 15.68 26.00
CA LYS A 311 36.52 14.50 26.86
C LYS A 311 35.96 13.29 26.10
N ASN A 312 35.25 13.53 25.00
CA ASN A 312 34.57 12.50 24.19
C ASN A 312 35.40 12.01 22.99
N ALA A 313 36.60 12.55 22.75
CA ALA A 313 37.48 12.08 21.69
C ALA A 313 38.00 10.65 21.98
N PRO A 314 37.92 9.69 21.03
CA PRO A 314 38.35 8.31 21.27
C PRO A 314 39.86 8.25 21.58
N SER A 315 40.20 7.67 22.72
CA SER A 315 41.58 7.42 23.14
C SER A 315 42.24 6.42 22.18
N GLN A 316 43.17 6.90 21.36
CA GLN A 316 44.04 6.03 20.56
C GLN A 316 45.03 5.31 21.49
N LYS A 317 44.70 4.09 21.91
CA LYS A 317 45.68 3.11 22.38
C LYS A 317 45.23 1.69 22.06
N GLU A 318 46.19 0.92 21.53
CA GLU A 318 46.18 -0.53 21.29
C GLU A 318 45.69 -1.00 19.91
N THR A 319 46.55 -0.81 18.90
CA THR A 319 46.65 -1.74 17.77
C THR A 319 48.06 -2.31 17.75
N LYS A 320 48.29 -3.39 18.50
CA LYS A 320 49.44 -4.28 18.30
C LYS A 320 49.15 -5.64 18.92
N ALA A 321 49.13 -6.66 18.05
CA ALA A 321 49.29 -8.10 18.29
C ALA A 321 48.07 -8.95 17.90
N ALA A 322 48.05 -9.37 16.64
CA ALA A 322 47.69 -10.73 16.21
C ALA A 322 47.87 -10.84 14.69
N ALA A 323 49.12 -10.81 14.23
CA ALA A 323 49.50 -11.34 12.92
C ALA A 323 50.16 -12.69 13.17
N GLY A 324 49.51 -13.77 12.75
CA GLY A 324 50.08 -15.11 12.82
C GLY A 324 49.05 -16.22 12.69
N ALA A 325 48.67 -16.55 11.45
CA ALA A 325 48.80 -17.88 10.85
C ALA A 325 47.65 -18.25 9.88
N ALA A 326 48.10 -18.84 8.78
CA ALA A 326 47.40 -19.71 7.83
C ALA A 326 46.56 -19.05 6.73
N ASN A 327 47.00 -19.39 5.51
CA ASN A 327 46.55 -18.99 4.19
C ASN A 327 45.64 -20.09 3.61
N GLU A 328 44.94 -19.74 2.53
CA GLU A 328 44.25 -20.62 1.55
C GLU A 328 42.86 -21.14 1.96
N ASP A 329 41.79 -20.49 1.48
CA ASP A 329 41.28 -20.85 0.15
C ASP A 329 40.32 -19.76 -0.39
N ALA A 330 40.41 -19.51 -1.69
CA ALA A 330 39.67 -18.47 -2.38
C ALA A 330 38.34 -19.04 -2.92
N ALA A 331 37.23 -18.70 -2.26
CA ALA A 331 35.92 -18.68 -2.90
C ALA A 331 35.35 -17.26 -2.80
N ARG A 332 35.29 -16.60 -3.96
CA ARG A 332 34.71 -15.26 -4.16
C ARG A 332 33.27 -15.22 -3.66
N GLY A 333 33.07 -14.55 -2.54
CA GLY A 333 31.79 -14.00 -2.12
C GLY A 333 32.03 -12.56 -1.70
N GLY A 334 31.81 -11.61 -2.61
CA GLY A 334 31.74 -10.20 -2.24
C GLY A 334 30.58 -10.02 -1.29
N SER A 335 30.87 -9.86 0.00
CA SER A 335 29.88 -9.46 0.99
C SER A 335 29.49 -8.01 0.68
N VAL A 336 28.46 -7.85 -0.14
CA VAL A 336 27.67 -6.63 -0.17
C VAL A 336 27.14 -6.47 1.25
N GLU A 337 27.64 -5.45 1.96
CA GLU A 337 27.08 -5.03 3.23
C GLU A 337 25.57 -4.87 3.06
N LYS A 338 24.82 -5.74 3.73
CA LYS A 338 23.37 -5.69 3.84
C LYS A 338 23.05 -4.37 4.56
N ARG A 339 22.82 -3.29 3.80
CA ARG A 339 22.13 -2.12 4.31
C ARG A 339 20.78 -2.64 4.81
N THR A 340 20.63 -2.74 6.12
CA THR A 340 19.34 -2.99 6.75
C THR A 340 18.45 -1.85 6.33
N SER A 341 17.53 -2.11 5.40
CA SER A 341 16.49 -1.17 5.00
C SER A 341 15.67 -0.88 6.25
N GLN A 342 15.94 0.26 6.89
CA GLN A 342 15.08 0.79 7.93
C GLN A 342 13.75 1.12 7.24
N SER A 343 12.75 0.29 7.49
CA SER A 343 11.38 0.50 7.03
C SER A 343 10.57 1.01 8.22
N ILE A 344 9.69 1.96 7.95
CA ILE A 344 8.76 2.53 8.92
C ILE A 344 7.37 2.10 8.45
N ARG A 345 6.60 1.46 9.32
CA ARG A 345 5.17 1.20 9.05
C ARG A 345 4.41 2.49 9.31
N VAL A 346 3.51 2.82 8.39
CA VAL A 346 2.73 4.05 8.42
C VAL A 346 1.27 3.67 8.17
N SER A 347 0.34 4.30 8.89
CA SER A 347 -1.09 4.07 8.68
C SER A 347 -1.52 4.56 7.30
N VAL A 348 -2.55 3.91 6.74
CA VAL A 348 -3.11 4.27 5.43
C VAL A 348 -3.72 5.68 5.48
N ASP A 349 -4.43 6.00 6.57
CA ASP A 349 -5.09 7.30 6.76
C ASP A 349 -4.09 8.46 6.71
N LEU A 350 -2.90 8.30 7.29
CA LEU A 350 -1.88 9.35 7.25
C LEU A 350 -1.39 9.61 5.82
N LEU A 351 -1.25 8.56 5.00
CA LEU A 351 -0.87 8.71 3.60
C LEU A 351 -1.99 9.35 2.76
N GLU A 352 -3.25 9.09 3.09
CA GLU A 352 -4.40 9.74 2.45
C GLU A 352 -4.49 11.23 2.79
N ASP A 353 -4.37 11.58 4.07
CA ASP A 353 -4.33 12.98 4.52
C ASP A 353 -3.18 13.74 3.86
N LEU A 354 -2.01 13.12 3.77
CA LEU A 354 -0.84 13.72 3.14
C LEU A 354 -1.06 13.94 1.63
N MET A 355 -1.76 13.03 0.95
CA MET A 355 -2.18 13.22 -0.44
C MET A 355 -3.21 14.34 -0.61
N ASN A 356 -4.15 14.48 0.31
CA ASN A 356 -5.13 15.57 0.30
C ASN A 356 -4.43 16.92 0.45
N MET A 357 -3.53 17.06 1.43
CA MET A 357 -2.73 18.28 1.63
C MET A 357 -1.86 18.62 0.41
N VAL A 358 -1.20 17.62 -0.20
CA VAL A 358 -0.43 17.82 -1.43
C VAL A 358 -1.33 18.26 -2.59
N SER A 359 -2.54 17.70 -2.70
CA SER A 359 -3.50 18.07 -3.74
C SER A 359 -3.99 19.51 -3.58
N GLU A 360 -4.28 19.96 -2.36
CA GLU A 360 -4.59 21.36 -2.05
C GLU A 360 -3.41 22.29 -2.36
N LEU A 361 -2.18 21.86 -2.07
CA LEU A 361 -0.97 22.61 -2.41
C LEU A 361 -0.80 22.75 -3.93
N VAL A 362 -1.09 21.69 -4.70
CA VAL A 362 -1.07 21.70 -6.17
C VAL A 362 -2.12 22.66 -6.73
N LEU A 363 -3.34 22.68 -6.15
CA LEU A 363 -4.39 23.63 -6.53
C LEU A 363 -3.98 25.07 -6.24
N THR A 364 -3.48 25.34 -5.04
CA THR A 364 -2.99 26.65 -4.61
C THR A 364 -1.85 27.14 -5.52
N ARG A 365 -0.90 26.26 -5.84
CA ARG A 365 0.17 26.52 -6.82
C ARG A 365 -0.39 26.92 -8.19
N ASN A 366 -1.38 26.18 -8.70
CA ASN A 366 -1.97 26.46 -10.01
C ASN A 366 -2.69 27.83 -10.04
N GLN A 367 -3.40 28.18 -8.96
CA GLN A 367 -4.03 29.49 -8.81
C GLN A 367 -2.98 30.61 -8.80
N LEU A 368 -1.89 30.46 -8.05
CA LEU A 368 -0.79 31.43 -8.03
C LEU A 368 -0.14 31.60 -9.40
N LEU A 369 0.10 30.50 -10.12
CA LEU A 369 0.62 30.53 -11.49
C LEU A 369 -0.33 31.27 -12.45
N GLN A 370 -1.65 31.09 -12.31
CA GLN A 370 -2.64 31.79 -13.11
C GLN A 370 -2.63 33.30 -12.83
N MET A 371 -2.60 33.70 -11.55
CA MET A 371 -2.53 35.12 -11.15
C MET A 371 -1.26 35.81 -11.66
N VAL A 372 -0.13 35.11 -11.72
CA VAL A 372 1.12 35.64 -12.27
C VAL A 372 1.07 35.73 -13.79
N ARG A 373 0.43 34.77 -14.49
CA ARG A 373 0.31 34.81 -15.96
C ARG A 373 -0.48 36.02 -16.47
N GLU A 374 -1.39 36.56 -15.66
CA GLU A 374 -2.20 37.73 -16.01
C GLU A 374 -1.45 39.07 -15.89
N LYS A 375 -0.26 39.09 -15.28
CA LYS A 375 0.59 40.28 -15.15
C LYS A 375 1.93 40.08 -15.87
N GLU A 376 2.17 40.85 -16.93
CA GLU A 376 3.51 40.91 -17.55
C GLU A 376 4.54 41.50 -16.56
N ASP A 377 5.71 40.86 -16.50
CA ASP A 377 6.90 41.27 -15.75
C ASP A 377 6.71 41.41 -14.23
N ASN A 378 6.52 40.25 -13.57
CA ASN A 378 6.32 40.16 -12.13
C ASN A 378 7.52 39.51 -11.42
N GLU A 379 8.03 40.15 -10.36
CA GLU A 379 9.10 39.64 -9.47
C GLU A 379 8.79 38.27 -8.86
N PHE A 380 7.50 37.90 -8.76
CA PHE A 380 7.04 36.63 -8.23
C PHE A 380 7.13 35.46 -9.22
N THR A 381 7.48 35.69 -10.49
CA THR A 381 7.56 34.62 -11.51
C THR A 381 8.56 33.53 -11.13
N VAL A 382 9.78 33.91 -10.74
CA VAL A 382 10.84 32.95 -10.38
C VAL A 382 10.54 32.22 -9.06
N PRO A 383 10.12 32.88 -7.97
CA PRO A 383 9.67 32.21 -6.75
C PRO A 383 8.53 31.21 -6.97
N ILE A 384 7.51 31.57 -7.76
CA ILE A 384 6.36 30.69 -8.01
C ILE A 384 6.74 29.50 -8.91
N GLN A 385 7.66 29.68 -9.87
CA GLN A 385 8.23 28.55 -10.62
C GLN A 385 8.99 27.58 -9.70
N ARG A 386 9.76 28.09 -8.73
CA ARG A 386 10.44 27.24 -7.72
C ARG A 386 9.45 26.51 -6.82
N LEU A 387 8.45 27.22 -6.29
CA LEU A 387 7.35 26.60 -5.54
C LEU A 387 6.71 25.49 -6.38
N SER A 388 6.47 25.74 -7.66
CA SER A 388 5.90 24.75 -8.55
C SER A 388 6.75 23.50 -8.70
N GLN A 389 8.07 23.66 -8.83
CA GLN A 389 8.98 22.53 -8.92
C GLN A 389 9.00 21.74 -7.61
N THR A 390 9.13 22.40 -6.46
CA THR A 390 9.16 21.74 -5.15
C THR A 390 7.84 21.02 -4.84
N THR A 391 6.69 21.61 -5.20
CA THR A 391 5.39 20.93 -5.07
C THR A 391 5.31 19.69 -5.95
N THR A 392 5.84 19.72 -7.17
CA THR A 392 5.88 18.53 -8.04
C THR A 392 6.80 17.44 -7.46
N GLU A 393 7.99 17.80 -6.97
CA GLU A 393 8.92 16.87 -6.33
C GLU A 393 8.31 16.23 -5.07
N LEU A 394 7.60 17.03 -4.26
CA LEU A 394 6.87 16.55 -3.09
C LEU A 394 5.76 15.57 -3.51
N GLN A 395 4.95 15.94 -4.50
CA GLN A 395 3.88 15.09 -5.00
C GLN A 395 4.40 13.76 -5.52
N GLU A 396 5.47 13.76 -6.32
CA GLU A 396 6.11 12.53 -6.80
C GLU A 396 6.66 11.67 -5.65
N GLY A 397 7.28 12.31 -4.65
CA GLY A 397 7.79 11.62 -3.46
C GLY A 397 6.69 10.90 -2.68
N VAL A 398 5.55 11.56 -2.47
CA VAL A 398 4.40 10.99 -1.75
C VAL A 398 3.70 9.91 -2.56
N MET A 399 3.56 10.10 -3.88
CA MET A 399 3.02 9.05 -4.75
C MET A 399 3.88 7.79 -4.67
N LYS A 400 5.22 7.92 -4.64
CA LYS A 400 6.13 6.79 -4.50
C LYS A 400 5.97 6.05 -3.17
N THR A 401 5.67 6.73 -2.07
CA THR A 401 5.46 6.04 -0.78
C THR A 401 4.16 5.24 -0.74
N ARG A 402 3.22 5.52 -1.65
CA ARG A 402 1.93 4.82 -1.79
C ARG A 402 1.94 3.71 -2.85
N MET A 403 3.00 3.63 -3.65
CA MET A 403 3.14 2.59 -4.66
C MET A 403 3.22 1.21 -4.02
N GLN A 404 2.53 0.24 -4.62
CA GLN A 404 2.56 -1.16 -4.24
C GLN A 404 2.82 -2.03 -5.47
N PRO A 405 3.50 -3.17 -5.33
CA PRO A 405 3.68 -4.13 -6.41
C PRO A 405 2.32 -4.65 -6.91
N ILE A 406 2.11 -4.62 -8.22
CA ILE A 406 0.86 -5.05 -8.86
C ILE A 406 0.55 -6.54 -8.61
N GLY A 407 1.56 -7.35 -8.28
CA GLY A 407 1.40 -8.76 -7.91
C GLY A 407 0.36 -8.98 -6.81
N ASN A 408 0.17 -8.01 -5.91
CA ASN A 408 -0.85 -8.07 -4.86
C ASN A 408 -2.28 -8.14 -5.43
N ALA A 409 -2.55 -7.49 -6.57
CA ALA A 409 -3.86 -7.56 -7.22
C ALA A 409 -4.12 -8.93 -7.88
N TRP A 410 -3.06 -9.68 -8.18
CA TRP A 410 -3.15 -10.92 -8.98
C TRP A 410 -3.01 -12.17 -8.12
N ALA A 411 -2.75 -12.02 -6.81
CA ALA A 411 -2.46 -13.10 -5.87
C ALA A 411 -3.54 -14.21 -5.84
N LYS A 412 -4.82 -13.85 -6.05
CA LYS A 412 -5.95 -14.80 -6.06
C LYS A 412 -6.16 -15.51 -7.41
N LEU A 413 -5.56 -15.00 -8.49
CA LEU A 413 -5.81 -15.48 -9.86
C LEU A 413 -5.37 -16.93 -10.09
N PRO A 414 -4.22 -17.43 -9.57
CA PRO A 414 -3.82 -18.82 -9.76
C PRO A 414 -4.88 -19.82 -9.24
N ARG A 415 -5.47 -19.54 -8.08
CA ARG A 415 -6.55 -20.37 -7.50
C ARG A 415 -7.79 -20.33 -8.38
N ILE A 416 -8.23 -19.14 -8.77
CA ILE A 416 -9.42 -18.96 -9.63
C ILE A 416 -9.24 -19.69 -10.98
N VAL A 417 -8.07 -19.59 -11.60
CA VAL A 417 -7.80 -20.28 -12.89
C VAL A 417 -7.77 -21.79 -12.71
N ARG A 418 -7.21 -22.29 -11.60
CA ARG A 418 -7.19 -23.73 -11.29
C ARG A 418 -8.61 -24.28 -11.09
N ASP A 419 -9.46 -23.57 -10.34
CA ASP A 419 -10.85 -23.96 -10.10
C ASP A 419 -11.64 -23.96 -11.42
N LEU A 420 -11.51 -22.91 -12.23
CA LEU A 420 -12.14 -22.83 -13.56
C LEU A 420 -11.64 -23.89 -14.54
N ALA A 421 -10.35 -24.25 -14.47
CA ALA A 421 -9.79 -25.32 -15.31
C ALA A 421 -10.46 -26.66 -15.00
N VAL A 422 -10.71 -26.96 -13.71
CA VAL A 422 -11.41 -28.17 -13.27
C VAL A 422 -12.89 -28.12 -13.67
N ASP A 423 -13.58 -27.02 -13.36
CA ASP A 423 -15.02 -26.86 -13.61
C ASP A 423 -15.39 -26.96 -15.10
N LEU A 424 -14.50 -26.47 -15.97
CA LEU A 424 -14.72 -26.42 -17.42
C LEU A 424 -14.07 -27.58 -18.18
N ASP A 425 -13.41 -28.52 -17.49
CA ASP A 425 -12.63 -29.62 -18.07
C ASP A 425 -11.58 -29.14 -19.10
N LYS A 426 -10.82 -28.10 -18.71
CA LYS A 426 -9.77 -27.49 -19.53
C LYS A 426 -8.40 -27.61 -18.85
N LYS A 427 -7.35 -27.71 -19.65
CA LYS A 427 -5.97 -27.59 -19.17
C LYS A 427 -5.49 -26.16 -19.42
N ILE A 428 -5.28 -25.40 -18.35
CA ILE A 428 -4.89 -23.98 -18.43
C ILE A 428 -3.63 -23.75 -17.60
N GLU A 429 -2.64 -23.09 -18.21
CA GLU A 429 -1.44 -22.59 -17.56
C GLU A 429 -1.52 -21.07 -17.44
N LEU A 430 -1.23 -20.55 -16.24
CA LEU A 430 -1.21 -19.12 -15.96
C LEU A 430 0.25 -18.66 -15.78
N ASP A 431 0.71 -17.78 -16.66
CA ASP A 431 2.03 -17.15 -16.61
C ASP A 431 1.87 -15.69 -16.19
N MET A 432 2.54 -15.29 -15.11
CA MET A 432 2.48 -13.94 -14.56
C MET A 432 3.87 -13.31 -14.57
N ARG A 433 3.99 -12.16 -15.23
CA ARG A 433 5.25 -11.45 -15.46
C ARG A 433 5.13 -10.00 -14.99
N GLY A 434 6.22 -9.46 -14.44
CA GLY A 434 6.27 -8.07 -13.99
C GLY A 434 5.43 -7.80 -12.74
N ALA A 435 5.28 -8.79 -11.86
CA ALA A 435 4.53 -8.66 -10.60
C ALA A 435 5.12 -7.60 -9.65
N GLU A 436 6.39 -7.29 -9.81
CA GLU A 436 7.13 -6.23 -9.13
C GLU A 436 6.82 -4.82 -9.63
N THR A 437 6.10 -4.67 -10.75
CA THR A 437 5.72 -3.36 -11.29
C THR A 437 4.90 -2.60 -10.28
N GLU A 438 5.34 -1.39 -9.94
CA GLU A 438 4.73 -0.56 -8.91
C GLU A 438 3.53 0.22 -9.45
N LEU A 439 2.41 0.17 -8.73
CA LEU A 439 1.15 0.85 -9.04
C LEU A 439 0.57 1.51 -7.79
N ASP A 440 -0.14 2.61 -7.96
CA ASP A 440 -0.83 3.28 -6.85
C ASP A 440 -1.81 2.34 -6.13
N ARG A 441 -1.83 2.35 -4.78
CA ARG A 441 -2.70 1.50 -3.96
C ARG A 441 -4.19 1.55 -4.35
N GLN A 442 -4.75 2.75 -4.57
CA GLN A 442 -6.18 2.88 -4.89
C GLN A 442 -6.48 2.34 -6.29
N VAL A 443 -5.57 2.58 -7.23
CA VAL A 443 -5.66 1.98 -8.57
C VAL A 443 -5.56 0.45 -8.47
N LEU A 444 -4.67 -0.06 -7.61
CA LEU A 444 -4.49 -1.49 -7.36
C LEU A 444 -5.75 -2.14 -6.78
N GLU A 445 -6.46 -1.49 -5.86
CA GLU A 445 -7.75 -1.99 -5.35
C GLU A 445 -8.83 -2.02 -6.43
N LEU A 446 -8.93 -0.95 -7.23
CA LEU A 446 -9.97 -0.82 -8.26
C LEU A 446 -9.75 -1.72 -9.49
N ILE A 447 -8.51 -2.14 -9.76
CA ILE A 447 -8.17 -2.97 -10.92
C ILE A 447 -8.35 -4.49 -10.67
N LYS A 448 -8.43 -4.94 -9.40
CA LYS A 448 -8.59 -6.36 -9.01
C LYS A 448 -9.79 -7.03 -9.69
N ASP A 449 -10.95 -6.38 -9.63
CA ASP A 449 -12.19 -6.91 -10.20
C ASP A 449 -12.14 -6.99 -11.74
N PRO A 450 -11.77 -5.91 -12.47
CA PRO A 450 -11.54 -5.95 -13.91
C PRO A 450 -10.61 -7.09 -14.36
N LEU A 451 -9.47 -7.26 -13.68
CA LEU A 451 -8.48 -8.30 -14.03
C LEU A 451 -9.04 -9.69 -13.85
N THR A 452 -9.65 -9.94 -12.68
CA THR A 452 -10.29 -11.22 -12.37
C THR A 452 -11.32 -11.58 -13.44
N HIS A 453 -12.12 -10.61 -13.86
CA HIS A 453 -13.15 -10.83 -14.85
C HIS A 453 -12.58 -11.10 -16.26
N MET A 454 -11.54 -10.38 -16.70
CA MET A 454 -10.88 -10.66 -17.98
C MET A 454 -10.21 -12.03 -18.01
N VAL A 455 -9.50 -12.41 -16.94
CA VAL A 455 -8.87 -13.73 -16.84
C VAL A 455 -9.92 -14.84 -16.84
N ARG A 456 -11.03 -14.65 -16.13
CA ARG A 456 -12.17 -15.59 -16.19
C ARG A 456 -12.71 -15.71 -17.61
N ASN A 457 -12.87 -14.62 -18.35
CA ASN A 457 -13.36 -14.67 -19.73
C ASN A 457 -12.38 -15.39 -20.67
N SER A 458 -11.08 -15.20 -20.49
CA SER A 458 -10.07 -15.98 -21.21
C SER A 458 -10.19 -17.47 -20.87
N ALA A 459 -10.38 -17.85 -19.60
CA ALA A 459 -10.55 -19.24 -19.21
C ALA A 459 -11.87 -19.87 -19.71
N ASP A 460 -13.00 -19.16 -19.61
CA ASP A 460 -14.34 -19.64 -19.96
C ASP A 460 -14.58 -19.66 -21.48
N HIS A 461 -14.33 -18.54 -22.16
CA HIS A 461 -14.67 -18.37 -23.57
C HIS A 461 -13.47 -18.37 -24.51
N GLY A 462 -12.31 -17.93 -24.04
CA GLY A 462 -11.08 -17.87 -24.83
C GLY A 462 -10.48 -19.25 -25.10
N ILE A 463 -10.06 -19.94 -24.04
CA ILE A 463 -9.36 -21.22 -24.13
C ILE A 463 -10.34 -22.34 -24.52
N GLU A 464 -9.94 -23.15 -25.49
CA GLU A 464 -10.70 -24.31 -25.96
C GLU A 464 -10.39 -25.57 -25.15
N THR A 465 -11.21 -26.61 -25.28
CA THR A 465 -10.94 -27.89 -24.60
C THR A 465 -9.69 -28.58 -25.17
N PRO A 466 -9.00 -29.46 -24.42
CA PRO A 466 -7.79 -30.13 -24.91
C PRO A 466 -7.99 -30.86 -26.24
N ALA A 467 -9.16 -31.49 -26.44
CA ALA A 467 -9.50 -32.18 -27.67
C ALA A 467 -9.65 -31.22 -28.87
N GLU A 468 -10.34 -30.08 -28.68
CA GLU A 468 -10.47 -29.03 -29.69
C GLU A 468 -9.10 -28.43 -30.06
N ARG A 469 -8.23 -28.21 -29.08
CA ARG A 469 -6.90 -27.63 -29.29
C ARG A 469 -6.00 -28.54 -30.12
N VAL A 470 -5.95 -29.83 -29.79
CA VAL A 470 -5.19 -30.82 -30.57
C VAL A 470 -5.75 -30.94 -32.00
N ALA A 471 -7.07 -30.88 -32.18
CA ALA A 471 -7.68 -30.88 -33.52
C ALA A 471 -7.28 -29.65 -34.36
N MET A 472 -7.00 -28.52 -33.71
CA MET A 472 -6.52 -27.29 -34.33
C MET A 472 -4.98 -27.20 -34.42
N GLY A 473 -4.25 -28.25 -34.01
CA GLY A 473 -2.79 -28.29 -34.05
C GLY A 473 -2.09 -27.44 -32.98
N LYS A 474 -2.81 -27.07 -31.92
CA LYS A 474 -2.28 -26.33 -30.76
C LYS A 474 -1.81 -27.26 -29.65
N PRO A 475 -1.01 -26.77 -28.68
CA PRO A 475 -0.71 -27.51 -27.46
C PRO A 475 -1.99 -27.95 -26.72
N ASP A 476 -1.92 -29.09 -26.02
CA ASP A 476 -3.06 -29.68 -25.30
C ASP A 476 -3.49 -28.88 -24.07
N HIS A 477 -2.66 -27.92 -23.64
CA HIS A 477 -2.97 -26.89 -22.66
C HIS A 477 -3.09 -25.51 -23.33
N GLY A 478 -3.93 -24.66 -22.78
CA GLY A 478 -4.01 -23.24 -23.11
C GLY A 478 -3.17 -22.41 -22.15
N THR A 479 -2.65 -21.29 -22.61
CA THR A 479 -1.82 -20.39 -21.80
C THR A 479 -2.49 -19.03 -21.70
N ILE A 480 -2.65 -18.55 -20.46
CA ILE A 480 -3.05 -17.17 -20.16
C ILE A 480 -1.82 -16.47 -19.59
N VAL A 481 -1.39 -15.38 -20.23
CA VAL A 481 -0.25 -14.55 -19.81
C VAL A 481 -0.78 -13.23 -19.26
N LEU A 482 -0.42 -12.92 -18.03
CA LEU A 482 -0.55 -11.58 -17.46
C LEU A 482 0.83 -10.94 -17.38
N ASN A 483 0.98 -9.74 -17.94
CA ASN A 483 2.26 -9.05 -18.00
C ASN A 483 2.06 -7.58 -17.61
N ALA A 484 2.88 -7.06 -16.70
CA ALA A 484 2.88 -5.65 -16.35
C ALA A 484 4.27 -5.04 -16.54
N PHE A 485 4.34 -3.83 -17.09
CA PHE A 485 5.60 -3.11 -17.28
C PHE A 485 5.39 -1.60 -17.44
N HIS A 486 6.43 -0.82 -17.21
CA HIS A 486 6.43 0.62 -17.48
C HIS A 486 6.82 0.92 -18.93
N GLU A 487 6.02 1.72 -19.63
CA GLU A 487 6.32 2.21 -20.99
C GLU A 487 5.86 3.67 -21.15
N GLY A 488 6.79 4.56 -21.53
CA GLY A 488 6.46 5.94 -21.88
C GLY A 488 5.80 6.76 -20.77
N GLY A 489 6.15 6.49 -19.50
CA GLY A 489 5.53 7.15 -18.35
C GLY A 489 4.13 6.63 -18.01
N HIS A 490 3.77 5.46 -18.54
CA HIS A 490 2.54 4.75 -18.24
C HIS A 490 2.87 3.35 -17.73
N ILE A 491 1.93 2.77 -16.99
CA ILE A 491 1.95 1.35 -16.63
C ILE A 491 1.06 0.63 -17.64
N ILE A 492 1.65 -0.34 -18.32
CA ILE A 492 0.97 -1.20 -19.29
C ILE A 492 0.72 -2.54 -18.62
N ILE A 493 -0.54 -2.97 -18.62
CA ILE A 493 -0.96 -4.29 -18.16
C ILE A 493 -1.57 -5.03 -19.35
N GLU A 494 -0.98 -6.17 -19.69
CA GLU A 494 -1.39 -7.02 -20.80
C GLU A 494 -1.97 -8.33 -20.29
N ILE A 495 -3.11 -8.70 -20.83
CA ILE A 495 -3.78 -9.98 -20.58
C ILE A 495 -3.89 -10.65 -21.94
N ARG A 496 -3.17 -11.75 -22.13
CA ARG A 496 -3.09 -12.47 -23.39
C ARG A 496 -3.49 -13.92 -23.21
N ASP A 497 -4.32 -14.44 -24.11
CA ASP A 497 -4.58 -15.87 -24.24
C ASP A 497 -4.17 -16.37 -25.62
N ASP A 498 -3.92 -17.67 -25.72
CA ASP A 498 -3.67 -18.38 -26.99
C ASP A 498 -4.89 -19.20 -27.45
N GLY A 499 -6.07 -18.73 -27.05
CA GLY A 499 -7.35 -19.39 -27.30
C GLY A 499 -7.86 -19.25 -28.73
N ARG A 500 -9.17 -19.41 -28.90
CA ARG A 500 -9.82 -19.38 -30.23
C ARG A 500 -9.86 -17.99 -30.86
N GLY A 501 -9.55 -16.94 -30.09
CA GLY A 501 -9.74 -15.55 -30.52
C GLY A 501 -11.22 -15.20 -30.68
N ILE A 502 -11.47 -13.98 -31.16
CA ILE A 502 -12.82 -13.43 -31.26
C ILE A 502 -13.24 -13.37 -32.73
N ALA A 503 -14.22 -14.20 -33.07
CA ALA A 503 -14.77 -14.27 -34.43
C ALA A 503 -15.58 -13.01 -34.77
N ALA A 504 -15.07 -12.17 -35.68
CA ALA A 504 -15.72 -10.93 -36.10
C ALA A 504 -17.13 -11.16 -36.66
N ASN A 505 -17.34 -12.27 -37.37
CA ASN A 505 -18.65 -12.65 -37.92
C ASN A 505 -19.72 -12.87 -36.83
N LYS A 506 -19.35 -13.46 -35.68
CA LYS A 506 -20.27 -13.66 -34.56
C LYS A 506 -20.64 -12.34 -33.90
N ILE A 507 -19.68 -11.42 -33.79
CA ILE A 507 -19.92 -10.08 -33.27
C ILE A 507 -20.83 -9.29 -34.20
N ARG A 508 -20.55 -9.30 -35.52
CA ARG A 508 -21.37 -8.65 -36.54
C ARG A 508 -22.84 -9.05 -36.41
N LYS A 509 -23.10 -10.36 -36.36
CA LYS A 509 -24.47 -10.89 -36.19
C LYS A 509 -25.13 -10.41 -34.89
N LYS A 510 -24.41 -10.47 -33.77
CA LYS A 510 -24.94 -10.07 -32.46
C LYS A 510 -25.16 -8.56 -32.34
N ALA A 511 -24.33 -7.75 -33.00
CA ALA A 511 -24.50 -6.29 -33.07
C ALA A 511 -25.75 -5.91 -33.86
N LEU A 512 -26.04 -6.61 -34.97
CA LEU A 512 -27.27 -6.44 -35.76
C LEU A 512 -28.52 -6.86 -34.97
N GLU A 513 -28.49 -8.03 -34.31
CA GLU A 513 -29.61 -8.53 -33.51
C GLU A 513 -29.97 -7.58 -32.36
N LYS A 514 -28.96 -6.91 -31.78
CA LYS A 514 -29.14 -5.94 -30.69
C LYS A 514 -29.37 -4.51 -31.16
N GLY A 515 -29.40 -4.27 -32.48
CA GLY A 515 -29.60 -2.93 -33.05
C GLY A 515 -28.51 -1.92 -32.71
N LEU A 516 -27.28 -2.39 -32.43
CA LEU A 516 -26.14 -1.54 -32.06
C LEU A 516 -25.46 -0.91 -33.28
N ALA A 517 -25.62 -1.51 -34.46
CA ALA A 517 -25.13 -1.01 -35.74
C ALA A 517 -26.00 -1.57 -36.87
N THR A 518 -26.01 -0.89 -38.01
CA THR A 518 -26.67 -1.34 -39.24
C THR A 518 -25.73 -2.19 -40.12
N ASP A 519 -26.31 -2.96 -41.04
CA ASP A 519 -25.53 -3.83 -41.93
C ASP A 519 -24.57 -3.03 -42.82
N ALA A 520 -25.01 -1.85 -43.28
CA ALA A 520 -24.19 -0.92 -44.05
C ALA A 520 -23.02 -0.34 -43.25
N GLU A 521 -23.24 0.01 -41.97
CA GLU A 521 -22.16 0.52 -41.11
C GLU A 521 -21.11 -0.57 -40.81
N LEU A 522 -21.52 -1.83 -40.68
CA LEU A 522 -20.60 -2.94 -40.40
C LEU A 522 -19.81 -3.37 -41.64
N ASP A 523 -20.33 -3.16 -42.85
CA ASP A 523 -19.62 -3.46 -44.10
C ASP A 523 -18.44 -2.51 -44.36
N ASP A 524 -18.55 -1.27 -43.88
CA ASP A 524 -17.48 -0.26 -43.99
C ASP A 524 -16.40 -0.40 -42.89
N MET A 525 -16.60 -1.31 -41.92
CA MET A 525 -15.69 -1.51 -40.80
C MET A 525 -14.71 -2.65 -41.03
N SER A 526 -13.47 -2.44 -40.63
CA SER A 526 -12.46 -3.52 -40.53
C SER A 526 -12.83 -4.53 -39.43
N GLU A 527 -12.31 -5.76 -39.53
CA GLU A 527 -12.51 -6.80 -38.51
C GLU A 527 -12.14 -6.32 -37.09
N ALA A 528 -11.05 -5.55 -36.97
CA ALA A 528 -10.62 -4.97 -35.69
C ALA A 528 -11.64 -3.97 -35.13
N GLN A 529 -12.27 -3.15 -35.99
CA GLN A 529 -13.33 -2.24 -35.57
C GLN A 529 -14.59 -2.99 -35.15
N ILE A 530 -14.95 -4.05 -35.88
CA ILE A 530 -16.08 -4.92 -35.51
C ILE A 530 -15.81 -5.58 -34.16
N GLN A 531 -14.60 -6.09 -33.91
CA GLN A 531 -14.24 -6.71 -32.64
C GLN A 531 -14.38 -5.75 -31.44
N LYS A 532 -14.16 -4.44 -31.64
CA LYS A 532 -14.30 -3.44 -30.57
C LYS A 532 -15.74 -3.27 -30.07
N PHE A 533 -16.76 -3.78 -30.77
CA PHE A 533 -18.14 -3.80 -30.27
C PHE A 533 -18.31 -4.63 -28.99
N VAL A 534 -17.36 -5.51 -28.65
CA VAL A 534 -17.35 -6.24 -27.37
C VAL A 534 -17.46 -5.30 -26.15
N PHE A 535 -16.87 -4.11 -26.26
CA PHE A 535 -16.91 -3.09 -25.21
C PHE A 535 -18.13 -2.16 -25.28
N HIS A 536 -18.99 -2.30 -26.30
CA HIS A 536 -20.16 -1.43 -26.44
C HIS A 536 -21.18 -1.78 -25.36
N ALA A 537 -21.73 -0.75 -24.71
CA ALA A 537 -22.82 -0.91 -23.75
C ALA A 537 -23.97 -1.69 -24.38
N GLY A 538 -24.48 -2.69 -23.67
CA GLY A 538 -25.55 -3.55 -24.17
C GLY A 538 -25.09 -4.74 -25.02
N PHE A 539 -23.82 -4.81 -25.48
CA PHE A 539 -23.33 -5.96 -26.25
C PHE A 539 -23.18 -7.23 -25.40
N SER A 540 -22.63 -7.08 -24.20
CA SER A 540 -22.29 -8.17 -23.29
C SER A 540 -23.35 -8.46 -22.22
N THR A 541 -24.59 -7.97 -22.38
CA THR A 541 -25.68 -8.29 -21.43
C THR A 541 -25.86 -9.81 -21.30
N ALA A 542 -25.57 -10.33 -20.10
CA ALA A 542 -25.69 -11.74 -19.80
C ALA A 542 -27.17 -12.17 -19.87
N ALA A 543 -27.45 -13.27 -20.57
CA ALA A 543 -28.79 -13.84 -20.66
C ALA A 543 -29.20 -14.62 -19.38
N ALA A 544 -28.28 -14.79 -18.43
CA ALA A 544 -28.55 -15.32 -17.10
C ALA A 544 -27.49 -14.77 -16.13
N VAL A 545 -27.91 -14.25 -14.99
CA VAL A 545 -27.02 -13.91 -13.87
C VAL A 545 -26.51 -15.23 -13.29
N THR A 546 -25.27 -15.61 -13.58
CA THR A 546 -24.65 -16.77 -12.94
C THR A 546 -24.30 -16.41 -11.48
N SER A 547 -24.47 -17.39 -10.60
CA SER A 547 -24.50 -17.30 -9.14
C SER A 547 -23.22 -16.82 -8.44
N VAL A 548 -22.18 -16.41 -9.18
CA VAL A 548 -20.83 -16.24 -8.64
C VAL A 548 -20.39 -14.76 -8.55
N SER A 549 -21.20 -13.78 -8.96
CA SER A 549 -20.76 -12.36 -8.85
C SER A 549 -21.84 -11.30 -8.62
N GLY A 550 -23.13 -11.63 -8.55
CA GLY A 550 -24.19 -10.68 -8.16
C GLY A 550 -24.39 -9.45 -9.04
N ARG A 551 -23.55 -9.21 -10.05
CA ARG A 551 -23.69 -8.18 -11.09
C ARG A 551 -23.31 -8.81 -12.42
N GLY A 552 -24.17 -8.69 -13.42
CA GLY A 552 -23.82 -9.08 -14.79
C GLY A 552 -22.76 -8.14 -15.34
N VAL A 553 -21.48 -8.44 -15.08
CA VAL A 553 -20.34 -7.62 -15.52
C VAL A 553 -20.01 -8.01 -16.95
N GLY A 554 -20.22 -7.09 -17.89
CA GLY A 554 -19.73 -7.20 -19.27
C GLY A 554 -18.42 -6.45 -19.47
N MET A 555 -17.84 -6.55 -20.68
CA MET A 555 -16.65 -5.77 -21.06
C MET A 555 -16.87 -4.26 -21.07
N ASP A 556 -18.10 -3.80 -21.16
CA ASP A 556 -18.50 -2.41 -20.97
C ASP A 556 -18.25 -1.92 -19.52
N VAL A 557 -18.56 -2.76 -18.52
CA VAL A 557 -18.28 -2.47 -17.10
C VAL A 557 -16.77 -2.47 -16.83
N VAL A 558 -16.03 -3.43 -17.40
CA VAL A 558 -14.56 -3.45 -17.32
C VAL A 558 -13.96 -2.17 -17.88
N ARG A 559 -14.38 -1.74 -19.09
CA ARG A 559 -13.93 -0.48 -19.68
C ARG A 559 -14.25 0.71 -18.78
N THR A 560 -15.49 0.80 -18.29
CA THR A 560 -15.92 1.90 -17.42
C THR A 560 -15.08 1.97 -16.15
N ASN A 561 -14.76 0.83 -15.52
CA ASN A 561 -13.92 0.79 -14.33
C ASN A 561 -12.47 1.21 -14.63
N ILE A 562 -11.93 0.84 -15.78
CA ILE A 562 -10.59 1.25 -16.22
C ILE A 562 -10.55 2.76 -16.55
N GLU A 563 -11.61 3.31 -17.14
CA GLU A 563 -11.71 4.75 -17.41
C GLU A 563 -11.83 5.57 -16.11
N LYS A 564 -12.53 5.05 -15.10
CA LYS A 564 -12.66 5.70 -13.77
C LYS A 564 -11.31 5.89 -13.05
N ILE A 565 -10.36 4.98 -13.27
CA ILE A 565 -9.00 5.09 -12.72
C ILE A 565 -8.05 5.90 -13.62
N GLY A 566 -8.57 6.60 -14.63
CA GLY A 566 -7.77 7.40 -15.56
C GLY A 566 -6.98 6.56 -16.58
N GLY A 567 -7.35 5.28 -16.74
CA GLY A 567 -6.74 4.37 -17.70
C GLY A 567 -7.53 4.26 -19.01
N THR A 568 -6.93 3.56 -19.97
CA THR A 568 -7.57 3.17 -21.23
C THR A 568 -7.39 1.68 -21.48
N ILE A 569 -8.36 1.03 -22.11
CA ILE A 569 -8.27 -0.36 -22.54
C ILE A 569 -8.41 -0.48 -24.06
N ASP A 570 -7.52 -1.25 -24.68
CA ASP A 570 -7.66 -1.69 -26.07
C ASP A 570 -7.56 -3.21 -26.17
N MET A 571 -7.96 -3.74 -27.32
CA MET A 571 -7.99 -5.17 -27.59
C MET A 571 -7.52 -5.46 -29.01
N THR A 572 -6.72 -6.51 -29.14
CA THR A 572 -6.37 -7.12 -30.42
C THR A 572 -6.68 -8.60 -30.37
N SER A 573 -7.38 -9.13 -31.37
CA SER A 573 -7.75 -10.55 -31.40
C SER A 573 -7.62 -11.11 -32.80
N VAL A 574 -7.04 -12.30 -32.90
CA VAL A 574 -6.91 -13.01 -34.18
C VAL A 574 -7.53 -14.39 -34.03
N GLU A 575 -8.51 -14.70 -34.86
CA GLU A 575 -9.21 -15.98 -34.83
C GLU A 575 -8.23 -17.15 -35.00
N GLY A 576 -8.34 -18.14 -34.12
CA GLY A 576 -7.44 -19.28 -34.02
C GLY A 576 -6.09 -19.00 -33.36
N LYS A 577 -5.71 -17.75 -33.05
CA LYS A 577 -4.43 -17.41 -32.39
C LYS A 577 -4.58 -16.86 -30.97
N GLY A 578 -5.76 -16.36 -30.61
CA GLY A 578 -6.06 -15.86 -29.27
C GLY A 578 -6.35 -14.37 -29.23
N THR A 579 -6.44 -13.83 -28.02
CA THR A 579 -6.80 -12.44 -27.74
C THR A 579 -5.79 -11.79 -26.81
N THR A 580 -5.50 -10.52 -27.04
CA THR A 580 -4.70 -9.67 -26.16
C THR A 580 -5.50 -8.42 -25.80
N PHE A 581 -5.72 -8.22 -24.51
CA PHE A 581 -6.19 -6.97 -23.92
C PHE A 581 -5.00 -6.20 -23.38
N GLN A 582 -4.96 -4.90 -23.67
CA GLN A 582 -3.93 -4.01 -23.17
C GLN A 582 -4.59 -2.86 -22.41
N ILE A 583 -4.24 -2.73 -21.15
CA ILE A 583 -4.66 -1.65 -20.26
C ILE A 583 -3.48 -0.71 -20.09
N LYS A 584 -3.73 0.58 -20.23
CA LYS A 584 -2.73 1.63 -20.07
C LYS A 584 -3.20 2.57 -18.97
N ILE A 585 -2.41 2.69 -17.90
CA ILE A 585 -2.69 3.54 -16.74
C ILE A 585 -1.58 4.58 -16.63
N ARG A 586 -1.92 5.80 -16.21
CA ARG A 586 -0.97 6.89 -16.05
C ARG A 586 -0.37 6.92 -14.66
#